data_AF-A0A0D0DGT5-F1
#
_entry.id   AF-A0A0D0DGT5-F1
#
_cell.length_a   1.000
_cell.length_b   1.000
_cell.length_c   1.000
_cell.angle_alpha   90.00
_cell.angle_beta   90.00
_cell.angle_gamma   90.00
#
_symmetry.space_group_name_H-M   'P 1'
#
loop_
_entity.id
_entity.type
_entity.pdbx_description
1 polymer ?
#
loop_
_entity_poly.entity_id
_entity_poly.type
_entity_poly.pdbx_seq_one_letter_code
_entity_poly.pdbx_strand_id
1 'polypeptide(L)' 'KARQHAKTVAALAIELGLPALPRLIGRFLLSQLHPESTPPSSSPCHALPTFTGHVKIFHSATATFIAPSDPSGIGSM' A
#
# COMPACT_ATOMS: atom_id res chain seq x y z
N LYS A 1 13.98 6.18 -11.39
CA LYS A 1 14.67 5.35 -10.36
C LYS A 1 13.60 4.76 -9.46
N ALA A 2 13.46 3.43 -9.38
CA ALA A 2 12.46 2.82 -8.50
C ALA A 2 12.73 3.25 -7.05
N ARG A 3 11.70 3.72 -6.35
CA ARG A 3 11.83 4.10 -4.94
C ARG A 3 12.05 2.82 -4.13
N GLN A 4 13.06 2.82 -3.28
CA GLN A 4 13.28 1.72 -2.35
C GLN A 4 12.30 1.91 -1.19
N HIS A 5 11.23 1.15 -1.19
CA HIS A 5 10.25 1.15 -0.11
C HIS A 5 10.71 0.28 1.07
N ALA A 6 10.13 0.56 2.24
CA ALA A 6 10.33 -0.23 3.44
C ALA A 6 9.92 -1.70 3.24
N LYS A 7 10.74 -2.62 3.77
CA LYS A 7 10.56 -4.08 3.60
C LYS A 7 9.78 -4.73 4.73
N THR A 8 9.48 -4.00 5.80
CA THR A 8 8.70 -4.49 6.93
C THR A 8 7.34 -3.83 6.94
N VAL A 9 6.30 -4.59 7.27
CA VAL A 9 4.91 -4.10 7.26
C VAL A 9 4.71 -2.87 8.13
N ALA A 10 5.35 -2.80 9.30
CA ALA A 10 5.25 -1.65 10.20
C ALA A 10 5.87 -0.37 9.58
N ALA A 11 7.06 -0.47 9.00
CA ALA A 11 7.72 0.68 8.38
C ALA A 11 7.00 1.11 7.09
N LEU A 12 6.47 0.15 6.33
CA LEU A 12 5.69 0.40 5.11
C LEU A 12 4.34 1.07 5.44
N ALA A 13 3.70 0.68 6.55
CA ALA A 13 2.50 1.35 7.06
C ALA A 13 2.75 2.82 7.39
N ILE A 14 3.91 3.13 8.00
CA ILE A 14 4.32 4.52 8.29
C ILE A 14 4.61 5.27 6.98
N GLU A 15 5.38 4.66 6.07
CA GLU A 15 5.77 5.27 4.78
C GLU A 15 4.56 5.61 3.90
N LEU A 16 3.53 4.76 3.89
CA LEU A 16 2.30 5.00 3.13
C LEU A 16 1.25 5.83 3.89
N GLY A 17 1.48 6.14 5.17
CA GLY A 17 0.46 6.78 6.01
C GLY A 17 -0.78 5.91 6.26
N LEU A 18 -0.61 4.57 6.22
CA LEU A 18 -1.69 3.59 6.36
C LEU A 18 -1.49 2.73 7.62
N PRO A 19 -1.84 3.23 8.82
CA PRO A 19 -1.66 2.48 10.07
C PRO A 19 -2.50 1.20 10.13
N ALA A 20 -3.57 1.10 9.34
CA ALA A 20 -4.42 -0.08 9.24
C ALA A 20 -3.82 -1.21 8.38
N LEU A 21 -2.69 -0.98 7.70
CA LEU A 21 -2.08 -1.93 6.77
C LEU A 21 -1.78 -3.32 7.38
N PRO A 22 -1.24 -3.45 8.61
CA PRO A 22 -1.05 -4.75 9.25
C PRO A 22 -2.37 -5.52 9.44
N ARG A 23 -3.45 -4.81 9.81
CA ARG A 23 -4.78 -5.38 9.99
C ARG A 23 -5.38 -5.86 8.67
N LEU A 24 -5.16 -5.11 7.59
CA LEU A 24 -5.62 -5.48 6.25
C LEU A 24 -4.91 -6.74 5.74
N ILE A 25 -3.60 -6.85 5.96
CA ILE A 25 -2.83 -8.06 5.63
C ILE A 25 -3.35 -9.25 6.44
N GLY A 26 -3.58 -9.08 7.74
CA GLY A 26 -4.16 -10.15 8.57
C GLY A 26 -5.53 -10.62 8.06
N ARG A 27 -6.38 -9.70 7.60
CA ARG A 27 -7.70 -10.02 7.03
C ARG A 27 -7.59 -10.79 5.73
N PHE A 28 -6.68 -10.36 4.87
CA PHE A 28 -6.39 -11.05 3.63
C PHE A 28 -5.93 -12.48 3.91
N LEU A 29 -4.97 -12.66 4.82
CA LEU A 29 -4.49 -13.98 5.22
C LEU A 29 -5.59 -14.86 5.81
N LEU A 30 -6.45 -14.31 6.66
CA LEU A 30 -7.61 -15.03 7.21
C LEU A 30 -8.54 -15.53 6.10
N SER A 31 -8.82 -14.69 5.10
CA SER A 31 -9.61 -15.05 3.93
C SER A 31 -8.96 -16.15 3.09
N GLN A 32 -7.63 -16.13 2.95
CA GLN A 32 -6.90 -17.17 2.20
C GLN A 32 -6.85 -18.51 2.96
N LEU A 33 -6.75 -18.48 4.29
CA LEU A 33 -6.68 -19.68 5.13
C LEU A 33 -8.04 -20.36 5.33
N HIS A 34 -9.13 -19.58 5.28
CA HIS A 34 -10.50 -20.09 5.47
C HIS A 34 -11.42 -19.66 4.31
N PRO A 35 -11.23 -20.21 3.10
CA PRO A 35 -12.01 -19.82 1.91
C PRO A 35 -13.52 -20.12 2.05
N GLU A 36 -13.88 -21.17 2.79
CA GLU A 36 -15.28 -21.59 3.02
C GLU A 36 -15.97 -20.79 4.14
N SER A 37 -15.22 -20.05 4.94
CA SER A 37 -15.76 -19.22 6.01
C SER A 37 -15.89 -17.80 5.49
N THR A 38 -17.12 -17.29 5.38
CA THR A 38 -17.33 -15.88 5.03
C THR A 38 -16.59 -15.04 6.07
N PRO A 39 -15.53 -14.31 5.70
CA PRO A 39 -14.76 -13.57 6.69
C PRO A 39 -15.71 -12.52 7.28
N PRO A 40 -15.95 -12.53 8.60
CA PRO A 40 -16.82 -11.53 9.18
C PRO A 40 -16.17 -10.17 8.89
N SER A 41 -16.91 -9.31 8.20
CA SER A 41 -16.51 -7.92 7.89
C SER A 41 -16.17 -7.12 9.16
N SER A 42 -16.51 -7.65 10.33
CA SER A 42 -16.27 -7.15 11.68
C SER A 42 -15.46 -8.12 12.57
N SER A 43 -14.59 -8.97 11.99
CA SER A 43 -13.68 -9.81 12.79
C SER A 43 -12.89 -8.94 13.80
N PRO A 44 -12.96 -9.24 15.12
CA PRO A 44 -12.24 -8.46 16.13
C PRO A 44 -10.73 -8.49 15.86
N CYS A 45 -10.06 -7.36 16.11
CA CYS A 45 -8.63 -7.17 15.82
C CYS A 45 -7.73 -8.23 16.49
N HIS A 46 -8.17 -8.83 17.59
CA HIS A 46 -7.45 -9.86 18.35
C HIS A 46 -7.43 -11.25 17.70
N ALA A 47 -8.34 -11.54 16.77
CA ALA A 47 -8.42 -12.85 16.10
C ALA A 47 -7.60 -12.90 14.79
N LEU A 48 -6.95 -11.80 14.42
CA LEU A 48 -6.25 -11.68 13.15
C LEU A 48 -4.80 -12.19 13.27
N PRO A 49 -4.36 -13.05 12.34
CA PRO A 49 -2.98 -13.48 12.32
C PRO A 49 -2.07 -12.26 12.13
N THR A 50 -1.12 -12.09 13.05
CA THR A 50 -0.16 -10.98 13.00
C THR A 50 0.95 -11.35 12.03
N PHE A 51 1.05 -10.63 10.92
CA PHE A 51 2.12 -10.81 9.95
C PHE A 51 3.26 -9.82 10.22
N THR A 52 4.38 -10.34 10.72
CA THR A 52 5.62 -9.58 10.98
C THR A 52 6.69 -9.80 9.91
N GLY A 53 6.38 -10.56 8.86
CA GLY A 53 7.32 -10.91 7.80
C GLY A 53 7.68 -9.77 6.86
N HIS A 54 8.60 -10.07 5.94
CA HIS A 54 8.98 -9.16 4.87
C HIS A 54 7.96 -9.16 3.74
N VAL A 55 7.71 -7.98 3.19
CA VAL A 55 6.84 -7.77 2.03
C VAL A 55 7.66 -7.38 0.81
N LYS A 56 7.33 -7.98 -0.34
CA LYS A 56 7.89 -7.60 -1.64
C LYS A 56 6.92 -6.63 -2.30
N ILE A 57 7.44 -5.51 -2.76
CA ILE A 57 6.65 -4.43 -3.37
C ILE A 57 6.90 -4.44 -4.86
N PHE A 58 5.82 -4.65 -5.62
CA PHE A 58 5.82 -4.60 -7.07
C PHE A 58 5.07 -3.34 -7.51
N HIS A 59 5.76 -2.45 -8.20
CA HIS A 59 5.17 -1.23 -8.72
C HIS A 59 4.41 -1.57 -10.00
N SER A 60 3.07 -1.49 -9.98
CA SER A 60 2.23 -1.81 -11.14
C SER A 60 2.08 -0.63 -12.12
N ALA A 61 2.14 0.60 -11.62
CA ALA A 61 2.09 1.80 -12.46
C ALA A 61 2.89 2.95 -11.83
N THR A 62 3.54 3.74 -12.67
CA THR A 62 4.22 4.97 -12.25
C THR A 62 3.43 6.15 -12.80
N ALA A 63 2.85 6.98 -11.94
CA ALA A 63 2.20 8.21 -12.36
C ALA A 63 3.25 9.34 -12.38
N THR A 64 3.53 9.87 -13.57
CA THR A 64 4.38 11.04 -13.74
C THR A 64 3.47 12.27 -13.83
N PHE A 65 3.49 13.12 -12.82
CA PHE A 65 2.86 14.43 -12.91
C PHE A 65 3.75 15.34 -13.77
N ILE A 66 3.23 15.76 -14.92
CA ILE A 66 3.86 16.79 -15.74
C ILE A 66 3.14 18.09 -15.40
N ALA A 67 3.84 18.98 -14.70
CA ALA A 67 3.35 20.34 -14.54
C ALA A 67 3.29 20.98 -15.94
N PRO A 68 2.20 21.67 -16.32
CA PRO A 68 2.17 22.41 -17.57
C PRO A 68 3.31 23.41 -17.52
N SER A 69 4.23 23.35 -18.49
CA SER A 69 5.24 24.39 -18.67
C SER A 69 4.53 25.73 -18.68
N ASP A 70 4.98 26.65 -17.83
CA ASP A 70 4.54 28.04 -17.87
C ASP A 70 4.58 28.50 -19.34
N PRO A 71 3.45 28.86 -19.96
CA PRO A 71 3.48 29.43 -21.29
C PRO A 71 4.02 30.86 -21.15
N SER A 72 5.32 30.99 -20.91
CA SER A 72 6.07 32.20 -21.21
C SER A 72 6.17 32.32 -22.73
N GLY A 73 5.01 32.55 -23.36
CA GLY A 73 4.89 33.18 -24.65
C GLY A 73 5.25 34.65 -24.47
N ILE A 74 6.54 34.93 -24.36
CA ILE A 74 7.05 36.28 -24.51
C ILE A 74 7.53 36.33 -25.96
N GLY A 75 6.83 37.13 -26.77
CA GLY A 75 7.23 37.46 -28.14
C GLY A 75 8.70 37.89 -28.20
N SER A 76 9.38 37.75 -29.31
CA SER A 76 8.95 37.99 -30.69
C SER A 76 9.88 37.26 -31.65
N MET A 77 9.57 37.35 -32.95
CA MET A 77 10.53 37.17 -34.05
C MET A 77 11.91 37.76 -33.75
#